data_AF-A0A4Q6BM77-F1
#
_entry.id   AF-A0A4Q6BM77-F1
#
_cell.length_a   1.000
_cell.length_b   1.000
_cell.length_c   1.000
_cell.angle_alpha   90.00
_cell.angle_beta   90.00
_cell.angle_gamma   90.00
#
_symmetry.space_group_name_H-M   'P 1'
#
loop_
_entity.id
_entity.type
_entity.pdbx_description
1 polymer ?
#
loop_
_entity_poly.entity_id
_entity_poly.type
_entity_poly.pdbx_seq_one_letter_code
_entity_poly.pdbx_strand_id
1 'polypeptide(L)'
;MGRLLILCVVLALAGGRAARAEVDTDVSLDLRVIDSSGLPSYLNGGLGKLRFDPRHDGLRLGLLRFGLRAPVTDDVHLTVEAVTYGDHDANPVDLLEAVLDWRPLPSGPWKSELRAGAFYAPISLENRMRGWRSPYLLSSSAINTWVGEELRTIGLE
;
A
#
# COMPACT_ATOMS: atom_id res chain seq x y z
N MET A 1 20.76 -17.71 -4.97
CA MET A 1 21.06 -16.97 -6.23
C MET A 1 19.83 -16.36 -6.92
N GLY A 2 18.68 -16.18 -6.25
CA GLY A 2 17.46 -15.61 -6.87
C GLY A 2 17.02 -14.24 -6.35
N ARG A 3 17.81 -13.56 -5.50
CA ARG A 3 17.40 -12.29 -4.85
C ARG A 3 17.90 -11.02 -5.53
N LEU A 4 18.82 -11.15 -6.51
CA LEU A 4 19.36 -9.99 -7.23
C LEU A 4 18.49 -9.54 -8.43
N LEU A 5 17.57 -10.39 -8.89
CA LEU A 5 16.75 -10.11 -10.07
C LEU A 5 15.57 -9.15 -9.80
N ILE A 6 15.06 -9.10 -8.56
CA ILE A 6 13.93 -8.22 -8.21
C ILE A 6 14.38 -6.75 -8.14
N LEU A 7 15.62 -6.48 -7.74
CA LEU A 7 16.14 -5.11 -7.63
C LEU A 7 16.35 -4.45 -9.01
N CYS A 8 16.64 -5.24 -10.06
CA CYS A 8 16.87 -4.70 -11.40
C CYS A 8 15.59 -4.32 -12.14
N VAL A 9 14.44 -4.93 -11.82
CA VAL A 9 13.16 -4.61 -12.48
C VAL A 9 12.60 -3.27 -12.01
N VAL A 10 12.83 -2.89 -10.74
CA VAL A 10 12.42 -1.59 -10.21
C VAL A 10 13.22 -0.43 -10.82
N LEU A 11 14.52 -0.63 -11.14
CA LEU A 11 15.32 0.40 -11.82
C LEU A 11 15.01 0.54 -13.32
N ALA A 12 14.51 -0.51 -13.98
CA ALA A 12 14.26 -0.48 -15.43
C ALA A 12 13.01 0.34 -15.83
N LEU A 13 12.07 0.55 -14.91
CA LEU A 13 10.85 1.34 -15.16
C LEU A 13 11.07 2.86 -15.13
N ALA A 14 12.25 3.33 -14.70
CA ALA A 14 12.57 4.76 -14.67
C ALA A 14 13.00 5.36 -16.03
N GLY A 15 13.13 4.53 -17.09
CA GLY A 15 13.78 4.92 -18.35
C GLY A 15 12.88 5.27 -19.54
N GLY A 16 11.56 5.14 -19.42
CA GLY A 16 10.64 5.33 -20.56
C GLY A 16 10.26 6.79 -20.79
N ARG A 17 10.90 7.46 -21.75
CA ARG A 17 10.40 8.75 -22.26
C ARG A 17 9.11 8.54 -23.06
N ALA A 18 7.97 8.81 -22.43
CA ALA A 18 6.71 9.12 -23.10
C ALA A 18 6.29 10.54 -22.71
N ALA A 19 5.43 11.15 -23.54
CA ALA A 19 5.02 12.56 -23.50
C ALA A 19 4.80 13.12 -22.08
N ARG A 20 5.06 14.43 -21.91
CA ARG A 20 5.02 15.22 -20.67
C ARG A 20 3.72 15.04 -19.87
N ALA A 21 3.64 13.92 -19.18
CA ALA A 21 2.58 13.52 -18.28
C ALA A 21 3.34 13.08 -17.01
N GLU A 22 3.13 13.82 -15.92
CA GLU A 22 3.95 13.69 -14.71
C GLU A 22 3.67 12.33 -14.06
N VAL A 23 4.58 11.39 -14.26
CA VAL A 23 4.60 10.12 -13.55
C VAL A 23 5.18 10.39 -12.18
N ASP A 24 4.37 10.17 -11.14
CA ASP A 24 4.74 10.37 -9.76
C ASP A 24 5.03 9.02 -9.10
N THR A 25 6.27 8.83 -8.69
CA THR A 25 6.73 7.63 -8.00
C THR A 25 7.28 7.97 -6.63
N ASP A 26 6.97 7.12 -5.65
CA ASP A 26 7.45 7.31 -4.29
C ASP A 26 7.79 5.97 -3.63
N VAL A 27 8.85 5.98 -2.81
CA VAL A 27 9.32 4.81 -2.06
C VAL A 27 9.34 5.15 -0.58
N SER A 28 8.88 4.23 0.26
CA SER A 28 8.89 4.38 1.72
C SER A 28 9.56 3.18 2.37
N LEU A 29 10.52 3.44 3.27
CA LEU A 29 11.18 2.44 4.10
C LEU A 29 10.91 2.77 5.57
N ASP A 30 10.47 1.76 6.33
CA ASP A 30 10.20 1.86 7.76
C ASP A 30 11.03 0.82 8.52
N LEU A 31 11.89 1.28 9.41
CA LEU A 31 12.69 0.46 10.30
C LEU A 31 12.30 0.77 11.74
N ARG A 32 12.07 -0.27 12.54
CA ARG A 32 11.56 -0.15 13.91
C ARG A 32 12.44 -0.91 14.89
N VAL A 33 12.74 -0.32 16.04
CA VAL A 33 13.27 -1.06 17.19
C VAL A 33 12.09 -1.44 18.07
N ILE A 34 11.93 -2.73 18.28
CA ILE A 34 10.81 -3.30 19.02
C ILE A 34 11.33 -3.85 20.35
N ASP A 35 10.57 -3.58 21.41
CA ASP A 35 10.68 -4.22 22.71
C ASP A 35 9.25 -4.55 23.14
N SER A 36 8.94 -5.83 23.33
CA SER A 36 7.58 -6.27 23.61
C SER A 36 7.54 -7.30 24.73
N SER A 37 6.74 -7.02 25.76
CA SER A 37 6.38 -7.99 26.80
C SER A 37 4.98 -8.57 26.59
N GLY A 38 4.44 -8.46 25.37
CA GLY A 38 3.05 -8.82 25.04
C GLY A 38 2.80 -10.32 24.87
N LEU A 39 1.53 -10.68 24.69
CA LEU A 39 1.14 -12.03 24.26
C LEU A 39 1.63 -12.32 22.83
N PRO A 40 1.80 -13.61 22.44
CA PRO A 40 2.14 -13.98 21.07
C PRO A 40 1.22 -13.33 20.04
N SER A 41 1.80 -12.83 18.94
CA SER A 41 1.11 -12.07 17.90
C SER A 41 -0.03 -12.87 17.25
N TYR A 42 -1.14 -12.21 16.95
CA TYR A 42 -2.27 -12.83 16.24
C TYR A 42 -1.88 -13.34 14.85
N LEU A 43 -0.92 -12.67 14.18
CA LEU A 43 -0.41 -13.10 12.87
C LEU A 43 0.30 -14.47 12.94
N ASN A 44 0.79 -14.85 14.12
CA ASN A 44 1.45 -16.12 14.38
C ASN A 44 0.54 -17.11 15.14
N GLY A 45 -0.79 -16.95 15.02
CA GLY A 45 -1.79 -17.81 15.66
C GLY A 45 -1.96 -17.58 17.17
N GLY A 46 -1.44 -16.48 17.70
CA GLY A 46 -1.59 -16.08 19.10
C GLY A 46 -2.86 -15.27 19.40
N LEU A 47 -2.98 -14.81 20.65
CA LEU A 47 -4.09 -13.96 21.12
C LEU A 47 -3.68 -12.50 21.37
N GLY A 48 -2.43 -12.15 21.06
CA GLY A 48 -1.89 -10.80 21.19
C GLY A 48 -2.50 -9.87 20.15
N LYS A 49 -2.89 -8.66 20.58
CA LYS A 49 -3.51 -7.65 19.70
C LYS A 49 -2.52 -6.94 18.76
N LEU A 50 -1.23 -7.12 18.99
CA LEU A 50 -0.17 -6.44 18.26
C LEU A 50 0.44 -7.38 17.23
N ARG A 51 0.89 -6.80 16.11
CA ARG A 51 1.70 -7.48 15.10
C ARG A 51 3.00 -8.03 15.69
N PHE A 52 3.63 -7.27 16.59
CA PHE A 52 4.90 -7.63 17.22
C PHE A 52 4.70 -8.17 18.64
N ASP A 53 5.48 -9.19 18.99
CA ASP A 53 5.50 -9.88 20.28
C ASP A 53 6.96 -10.05 20.76
N PRO A 54 7.26 -10.67 21.92
CA PRO A 54 8.63 -10.81 22.42
C PRO A 54 9.61 -11.52 21.47
N ARG A 55 9.14 -12.27 20.46
CA ARG A 55 10.00 -12.87 19.43
C ARG A 55 10.50 -11.85 18.40
N HIS A 56 9.90 -10.67 18.40
CA HIS A 56 10.18 -9.58 17.48
C HIS A 56 11.10 -8.52 18.08
N ASP A 57 11.64 -8.72 19.29
CA ASP A 57 12.55 -7.77 19.93
C ASP A 57 13.76 -7.45 19.04
N GLY A 58 14.23 -6.21 19.14
CA GLY A 58 15.34 -5.66 18.36
C GLY A 58 14.89 -4.92 17.09
N LEU A 59 15.84 -4.73 16.17
CA LEU A 59 15.62 -4.01 14.91
C LEU A 59 14.82 -4.89 13.92
N ARG A 60 13.75 -4.31 13.37
CA ARG A 60 12.84 -4.94 12.41
C ARG A 60 12.58 -4.04 11.22
N LEU A 61 12.36 -4.65 10.07
CA LEU A 61 11.79 -3.97 8.91
C LEU A 61 10.27 -3.91 9.12
N GLY A 62 9.76 -2.72 9.38
CA GLY A 62 8.32 -2.47 9.49
C GLY A 62 7.65 -2.71 8.16
N LEU A 63 8.04 -1.96 7.12
CA LEU A 63 7.59 -2.13 5.74
C LEU A 63 8.59 -1.51 4.74
N LEU A 64 8.58 -2.02 3.52
CA LEU A 64 9.11 -1.34 2.33
C LEU A 64 7.99 -1.24 1.30
N ARG A 65 7.70 -0.03 0.83
CA ARG A 65 6.61 0.26 -0.10
C ARG A 65 7.13 0.98 -1.34
N PHE A 66 6.56 0.63 -2.49
CA PHE A 66 6.67 1.35 -3.74
C PHE A 66 5.28 1.83 -4.20
N GLY A 67 5.20 3.09 -4.63
CA GLY A 67 4.02 3.72 -5.19
C GLY A 67 4.28 4.29 -6.56
N LEU A 68 3.30 4.16 -7.43
CA LEU A 68 3.28 4.70 -8.77
C LEU A 68 1.91 5.33 -9.03
N ARG A 69 1.90 6.59 -9.45
CA ARG A 69 0.75 7.25 -10.03
C ARG A 69 1.13 7.78 -11.40
N ALA A 70 0.45 7.31 -12.43
CA ALA A 70 0.74 7.68 -13.81
C ALA A 70 -0.54 8.09 -14.55
N PRO A 71 -0.54 9.20 -15.29
CA PRO A 71 -1.61 9.49 -16.24
C PRO A 71 -1.55 8.50 -17.41
N VAL A 72 -2.71 7.92 -17.75
CA VAL A 72 -2.90 7.06 -18.94
C VAL A 72 -3.44 7.89 -20.09
N THR A 73 -4.38 8.79 -19.79
CA THR A 73 -4.92 9.86 -20.64
C THR A 73 -4.99 11.14 -19.82
N ASP A 74 -5.52 12.23 -20.40
CA ASP A 74 -5.70 13.49 -19.67
C ASP A 74 -6.69 13.39 -18.49
N ASP A 75 -7.62 12.43 -18.56
CA ASP A 75 -8.70 12.21 -17.60
C ASP A 75 -8.66 10.84 -16.90
N VAL A 76 -7.74 9.95 -17.28
CA VAL A 76 -7.55 8.63 -16.65
C VAL A 76 -6.18 8.53 -16.00
N HIS A 77 -6.16 8.12 -14.73
CA HIS A 77 -4.93 7.89 -13.97
C HIS A 77 -4.86 6.45 -13.48
N LEU A 78 -3.68 5.86 -13.53
CA LEU A 78 -3.36 4.58 -12.93
C LEU A 78 -2.66 4.81 -11.59
N THR A 79 -3.13 4.17 -10.53
CA THR A 79 -2.46 4.09 -9.24
C THR A 79 -2.08 2.64 -8.94
N VAL A 80 -0.80 2.40 -8.64
CA VAL A 80 -0.27 1.08 -8.26
C VAL A 80 0.53 1.22 -6.97
N GLU A 81 0.23 0.34 -6.01
CA GLU A 81 0.76 0.38 -4.65
C GLU A 81 1.21 -1.03 -4.27
N ALA A 82 2.50 -1.21 -4.01
CA ALA A 82 3.09 -2.49 -3.62
C ALA A 82 3.86 -2.36 -2.31
N VAL A 83 3.81 -3.41 -1.48
CA VAL A 83 4.45 -3.43 -0.16
C VAL A 83 5.10 -4.78 0.10
N THR A 84 6.13 -4.78 0.95
CA THR A 84 6.68 -5.98 1.56
C THR A 84 6.93 -5.72 3.04
N TYR A 85 6.77 -6.76 3.84
CA TYR A 85 6.94 -6.73 5.29
C TYR A 85 8.17 -7.55 5.69
N GLY A 86 8.84 -7.14 6.78
CA GLY A 86 10.03 -7.84 7.27
C GLY A 86 9.75 -9.17 7.98
N ASP A 87 8.49 -9.40 8.33
CA ASP A 87 8.03 -10.57 9.06
C ASP A 87 7.42 -11.56 8.08
N HIS A 88 7.45 -12.85 8.41
CA HIS A 88 7.08 -13.95 7.52
C HIS A 88 5.68 -13.74 6.92
N ASP A 89 5.64 -13.35 5.65
CA ASP A 89 4.41 -13.19 4.88
C ASP A 89 4.28 -14.34 3.87
N ALA A 90 3.06 -14.70 3.52
CA ALA A 90 2.80 -15.73 2.52
C ALA A 90 3.38 -15.34 1.15
N ASN A 91 3.44 -14.04 0.86
CA ASN A 91 4.02 -13.48 -0.36
C ASN A 91 5.26 -12.64 -0.05
N PRO A 92 6.30 -12.67 -0.90
CA PRO A 92 7.45 -11.78 -0.73
C PRO A 92 7.14 -10.31 -1.00
N VAL A 93 6.12 -10.02 -1.81
CA VAL A 93 5.62 -8.68 -2.15
C VAL A 93 4.11 -8.78 -2.34
N ASP A 94 3.37 -7.88 -1.73
CA ASP A 94 1.92 -7.76 -1.85
C ASP A 94 1.53 -6.52 -2.65
N LEU A 95 0.46 -6.68 -3.43
CA LEU A 95 -0.19 -5.59 -4.13
C LEU A 95 -1.33 -5.05 -3.25
N LEU A 96 -1.25 -3.78 -2.90
CA LEU A 96 -2.25 -3.09 -2.08
C LEU A 96 -3.35 -2.50 -2.97
N GLU A 97 -2.95 -1.73 -3.98
CA GLU A 97 -3.86 -1.07 -4.91
C GLU A 97 -3.35 -1.21 -6.34
N ALA A 98 -4.27 -1.40 -7.27
CA ALA A 98 -4.06 -1.36 -8.70
C ALA A 98 -5.38 -0.91 -9.33
N VAL A 99 -5.51 0.40 -9.53
CA VAL A 99 -6.79 1.05 -9.85
C VAL A 99 -6.62 2.10 -10.94
N LEU A 100 -7.60 2.15 -11.84
CA LEU A 100 -7.77 3.20 -12.81
C LEU A 100 -8.83 4.18 -12.32
N ASP A 101 -8.45 5.44 -12.15
CA ASP A 101 -9.33 6.56 -11.80
C ASP A 101 -9.68 7.34 -13.08
N TRP A 102 -10.95 7.34 -13.48
CA TRP A 102 -11.46 8.16 -14.59
C TRP A 102 -12.24 9.37 -14.06
N ARG A 103 -11.78 10.58 -14.42
CA ARG A 103 -12.31 11.87 -13.96
C ARG A 103 -12.51 12.81 -15.15
N PRO A 104 -13.58 12.61 -15.95
CA PRO A 104 -13.83 13.43 -17.13
C PRO A 104 -14.05 14.90 -16.76
N LEU A 105 -13.66 15.79 -17.67
CA LEU A 105 -13.96 17.22 -17.55
C LEU A 105 -15.48 17.43 -17.59
N PRO A 106 -16.08 18.07 -16.58
CA PRO A 106 -17.52 18.32 -16.56
C PRO A 106 -17.94 19.19 -17.76
N SER A 107 -18.85 18.68 -18.57
CA SER A 107 -19.52 19.46 -19.63
C SER A 107 -20.85 20.08 -19.19
N GLY A 108 -21.26 19.83 -17.94
CA GLY A 108 -22.50 20.32 -17.35
C GLY A 108 -22.38 20.50 -15.82
N PRO A 109 -23.50 20.57 -15.08
CA PRO A 109 -23.46 20.83 -13.63
C PRO A 109 -22.99 19.63 -12.79
N TRP A 110 -22.77 18.47 -13.42
CA TRP A 110 -22.42 17.22 -12.74
C TRP A 110 -20.94 16.89 -12.94
N LYS A 111 -20.27 16.52 -11.85
CA LYS A 111 -18.91 15.97 -11.86
C LYS A 111 -18.97 14.51 -11.47
N SER A 112 -18.47 13.65 -12.34
CA SER A 112 -18.40 12.20 -12.12
C SER A 112 -16.95 11.76 -11.93
N GLU A 113 -16.76 10.73 -11.11
CA GLU A 113 -15.51 10.01 -10.93
C GLU A 113 -15.88 8.52 -10.94
N LEU A 114 -15.10 7.72 -11.65
CA LEU A 114 -15.24 6.27 -11.70
C LEU A 114 -13.89 5.65 -11.34
N ARG A 115 -13.90 4.61 -10.51
CA ARG A 115 -12.71 3.82 -10.22
C ARG A 115 -12.90 2.38 -10.66
N ALA A 116 -11.86 1.80 -11.25
CA ALA A 116 -11.89 0.42 -11.72
C ALA A 116 -10.62 -0.33 -11.32
N GLY A 117 -10.76 -1.41 -10.56
CA GLY A 117 -9.64 -2.26 -10.17
C GLY A 117 -9.69 -2.68 -8.70
N ALA A 118 -8.51 -2.88 -8.12
CA ALA A 118 -8.34 -3.20 -6.70
C ALA A 118 -7.94 -1.94 -5.93
N PHE A 119 -8.76 -1.53 -4.95
CA PHE A 119 -8.52 -0.30 -4.17
C PHE A 119 -9.15 -0.40 -2.78
N TYR A 120 -8.71 0.49 -1.89
CA TYR A 120 -9.36 0.65 -0.60
C TYR A 120 -10.49 1.69 -0.68
N ALA A 121 -11.69 1.32 -0.24
CA ALA A 121 -12.82 2.24 -0.17
C ALA A 121 -12.48 3.41 0.79
N PRO A 122 -12.85 4.67 0.51
CA PRO A 122 -12.44 5.84 1.30
C PRO A 122 -13.20 6.00 2.63
N ILE A 123 -13.25 4.93 3.43
CA ILE A 123 -14.01 4.86 4.68
C ILE A 123 -13.16 5.18 5.92
N SER A 124 -11.82 5.21 5.80
CA SER A 124 -10.92 5.46 6.93
C SER A 124 -10.58 6.93 7.09
N LEU A 125 -10.72 7.43 8.33
CA LEU A 125 -10.20 8.73 8.72
C LEU A 125 -8.76 8.67 9.23
N GLU A 126 -8.25 7.47 9.53
CA GLU A 126 -6.89 7.22 10.05
C GLU A 126 -5.90 7.00 8.91
N ASN A 127 -6.27 6.14 7.95
CA ASN A 127 -5.40 5.67 6.88
C ASN A 127 -5.58 6.51 5.62
N ARG A 128 -5.04 7.73 5.64
CA ARG A 128 -5.20 8.72 4.55
C ARG A 128 -3.98 8.90 3.65
N MET A 129 -2.83 8.33 4.02
CA MET A 129 -1.64 8.36 3.17
C MET A 129 -1.71 7.28 2.10
N ARG A 130 -0.88 7.43 1.05
CA ARG A 130 -0.73 6.44 -0.01
C ARG A 130 -0.42 5.04 0.53
N GLY A 131 -1.01 4.04 -0.13
CA GLY A 131 -0.96 2.64 0.29
C GLY A 131 -1.74 2.39 1.58
N TRP A 132 -2.84 3.14 1.80
CA TRP A 132 -3.72 3.02 2.96
C TRP A 132 -2.98 3.07 4.32
N ARG A 133 -2.10 4.07 4.48
CA ARG A 133 -1.28 4.25 5.68
C ARG A 133 -1.73 5.42 6.55
N SER A 134 -1.45 5.33 7.84
CA SER A 134 -1.70 6.41 8.80
C SER A 134 -0.53 7.39 8.88
N PRO A 135 -0.76 8.71 8.78
CA PRO A 135 0.29 9.71 9.00
C PRO A 135 0.61 9.92 10.50
N TYR A 136 -0.21 9.36 11.40
CA TYR A 136 -0.12 9.65 12.84
C TYR A 136 0.39 8.46 13.65
N LEU A 137 0.18 7.24 13.17
CA LEU A 137 0.42 6.01 13.91
C LEU A 137 1.27 5.03 13.09
N LEU A 138 2.17 4.35 13.79
CA LEU A 138 2.98 3.28 13.21
C LEU A 138 2.13 2.02 12.90
N SER A 139 1.05 1.82 13.64
CA SER A 139 0.15 0.68 13.45
C SER A 139 -1.28 1.20 13.39
N SER A 140 -2.07 0.63 12.48
CA SER A 140 -3.50 0.94 12.36
C SER A 140 -4.26 0.55 13.64
N SER A 141 -5.36 1.24 13.92
CA SER A 141 -6.34 0.79 14.91
C SER A 141 -6.95 -0.57 14.55
N ALA A 142 -7.48 -1.28 15.55
CA ALA A 142 -8.07 -2.60 15.37
C ALA A 142 -9.15 -2.64 14.26
N ILE A 143 -9.97 -1.58 14.17
CA ILE A 143 -11.01 -1.50 13.13
C ILE A 143 -10.40 -1.31 11.74
N ASN A 144 -9.37 -0.48 11.59
CA ASN A 144 -8.72 -0.27 10.29
C ASN A 144 -7.86 -1.46 9.85
N THR A 145 -7.29 -2.21 10.79
CA THR A 145 -6.65 -3.50 10.50
C THR A 145 -7.67 -4.48 9.91
N TRP A 146 -8.83 -4.64 10.57
CA TRP A 146 -9.90 -5.51 10.05
C TRP A 146 -10.42 -5.05 8.69
N VAL A 147 -10.67 -3.74 8.51
CA VAL A 147 -11.08 -3.17 7.21
C VAL A 147 -10.05 -3.47 6.13
N GLY A 148 -8.76 -3.30 6.42
CA GLY A 148 -7.69 -3.51 5.44
C GLY A 148 -7.50 -4.96 5.02
N GLU A 149 -7.82 -5.91 5.91
CA GLU A 149 -7.75 -7.34 5.64
C GLU A 149 -9.02 -7.85 4.93
N GLU A 150 -10.20 -7.45 5.39
CA GLU A 150 -11.48 -8.04 4.95
C GLU A 150 -12.13 -7.28 3.78
N LEU A 151 -12.01 -5.95 3.74
CA LEU A 151 -12.65 -5.09 2.74
C LEU A 151 -11.67 -4.68 1.64
N ARG A 152 -11.16 -5.68 0.91
CA ARG A 152 -10.41 -5.45 -0.33
C ARG A 152 -11.37 -5.40 -1.50
N THR A 153 -11.72 -4.18 -1.91
CA THR A 153 -12.61 -3.98 -3.05
C THR A 153 -11.88 -4.32 -4.34
N ILE A 154 -12.45 -5.24 -5.12
CA ILE A 154 -12.10 -5.46 -6.51
C ILE A 154 -13.36 -5.23 -7.32
N GLY A 155 -13.40 -4.13 -8.07
CA GLY A 155 -14.62 -3.78 -8.79
C GLY A 155 -14.64 -2.38 -9.40
N LEU A 156 -15.84 -1.83 -9.47
CA LEU A 156 -16.17 -0.52 -10.02
C LEU A 156 -16.93 0.30 -8.96
N GLU A 157 -16.51 1.54 -8.70
CA GLU A 157 -17.27 2.53 -7.92
C GLU A 157 -17.39 3.87 -8.65
#